data_AF-A0A954NZ48-F1
#
_entry.id   AF-A0A954NZ48-F1
#
_cell.length_a   1.000
_cell.length_b   1.000
_cell.length_c   1.000
_cell.angle_alpha   90.00
_cell.angle_beta   90.00
_cell.angle_gamma   90.00
#
_symmetry.space_group_name_H-M   'P 1'
#
loop_
_entity.id
_entity.type
_entity.pdbx_description
1 polymer ?
#
loop_
_entity_poly.entity_id
_entity_poly.type
_entity_poly.pdbx_seq_one_letter_code
_entity_poly.pdbx_strand_id
1 'polypeptide(L)'
;SILATGFWFLGEWVHSPVDIRQDEADRFENMIDVYSKTFLGLTVACARCHDHKFDPITQKDFYALQGYLQSSAYRQAHFETESHNKAIARELADIRMSAKYKLLKVIQDAAMPVIDSLDDYLLAAFEIMKPDRTAEPAQQILLKEISAKYQVNPHRLGRWVAHLRTAAADHQDPFHLWAMLCTGEFSSVE
;
A
#
# COMPACT_ATOMS: atom_id res chain seq x y z
N SER A 1 -18.25 -17.60 0.18
CA SER A 1 -18.27 -19.00 0.63
C SER A 1 -16.99 -19.27 1.41
N ILE A 2 -17.05 -19.58 2.70
CA ILE A 2 -15.88 -20.04 3.50
C ILE A 2 -15.84 -21.58 3.55
N LEU A 3 -16.97 -22.22 3.24
CA LEU A 3 -17.09 -23.66 3.18
C LEU A 3 -16.62 -24.16 1.81
N ALA A 4 -15.85 -25.24 1.83
CA ALA A 4 -15.37 -25.98 0.65
C ALA A 4 -14.32 -25.30 -0.25
N THR A 5 -13.68 -24.19 0.16
CA THR A 5 -12.51 -23.63 -0.58
C THR A 5 -11.16 -24.08 0.00
N GLY A 6 -11.16 -24.95 1.01
CA GLY A 6 -9.93 -25.44 1.64
C GLY A 6 -9.02 -26.23 0.68
N PHE A 7 -9.59 -26.81 -0.39
CA PHE A 7 -8.82 -27.56 -1.38
C PHE A 7 -7.77 -26.71 -2.10
N TRP A 8 -7.99 -25.39 -2.23
CA TRP A 8 -7.03 -24.47 -2.84
C TRP A 8 -5.73 -24.34 -2.06
N PHE A 9 -5.73 -24.72 -0.79
CA PHE A 9 -4.59 -24.60 0.10
C PHE A 9 -3.98 -25.95 0.47
N LEU A 10 -4.42 -27.03 -0.20
CA LEU A 10 -3.77 -28.33 -0.13
C LEU A 10 -2.51 -28.30 -0.98
N GLY A 11 -1.39 -28.68 -0.38
CA GLY A 11 -0.07 -28.66 -1.00
C GLY A 11 1.01 -28.79 0.07
N GLU A 12 2.27 -28.85 -0.36
CA GLU A 12 3.42 -28.90 0.55
C GLU A 12 3.84 -27.48 0.94
N TRP A 13 4.20 -27.30 2.21
CA TRP A 13 4.66 -26.02 2.76
C TRP A 13 5.88 -26.27 3.62
N VAL A 14 7.01 -25.64 3.27
CA VAL A 14 8.25 -25.80 4.04
C VAL A 14 8.27 -24.82 5.20
N HIS A 15 8.48 -25.32 6.41
CA HIS A 15 8.76 -24.46 7.56
C HIS A 15 10.22 -24.00 7.51
N SER A 16 10.44 -22.69 7.39
CA SER A 16 11.76 -22.05 7.27
C SER A 16 12.55 -22.43 6.01
N PRO A 17 12.07 -22.04 4.81
CA PRO A 17 12.78 -22.29 3.57
C PRO A 17 14.10 -21.50 3.50
N VAL A 18 15.15 -22.12 2.94
CA VAL A 18 16.42 -21.44 2.68
C VAL A 18 16.25 -20.41 1.55
N ASP A 19 15.47 -20.76 0.52
CA ASP A 19 15.07 -19.86 -0.56
C ASP A 19 13.57 -19.61 -0.49
N ILE A 20 13.20 -18.41 -0.03
CA ILE A 20 11.81 -17.99 0.16
C ILE A 20 11.07 -17.88 -1.18
N ARG A 21 11.73 -17.44 -2.25
CA ARG A 21 11.08 -17.24 -3.55
C ARG A 21 10.82 -18.56 -4.25
N GLN A 22 11.76 -19.49 -4.14
CA GLN A 22 11.57 -20.85 -4.65
C GLN A 22 10.43 -21.56 -3.92
N ASP A 23 10.42 -21.53 -2.59
CA ASP A 23 9.33 -22.14 -1.80
C ASP A 23 7.97 -21.50 -2.08
N GLU A 24 7.90 -20.18 -2.28
CA GLU A 24 6.68 -19.52 -2.72
C GLU A 24 6.19 -20.05 -4.07
N ALA A 25 7.07 -20.14 -5.07
CA ALA A 25 6.73 -20.66 -6.38
C ALA A 25 6.25 -22.13 -6.34
N ASP A 26 6.95 -22.97 -5.58
CA ASP A 26 6.65 -24.40 -5.46
C ASP A 26 5.35 -24.66 -4.69
N ARG A 27 4.99 -23.80 -3.72
CA ARG A 27 3.68 -23.86 -3.03
C ARG A 27 2.53 -23.66 -4.01
N PHE A 28 2.59 -22.62 -4.83
CA PHE A 28 1.51 -22.34 -5.79
C PHE A 28 1.44 -23.38 -6.90
N GLU A 29 2.59 -23.89 -7.36
CA GLU A 29 2.63 -25.04 -8.27
C GLU A 29 1.91 -26.25 -7.66
N ASN A 30 2.25 -26.63 -6.42
CA ASN A 30 1.63 -27.76 -5.73
C ASN A 30 0.11 -27.57 -5.59
N MET A 31 -0.34 -26.35 -5.26
CA MET A 31 -1.78 -26.05 -5.19
C MET A 31 -2.48 -26.25 -6.54
N ILE A 32 -1.88 -25.76 -7.63
CA ILE A 32 -2.42 -25.94 -9.00
C ILE A 32 -2.41 -27.43 -9.37
N ASP A 33 -1.35 -28.15 -9.06
CA ASP A 33 -1.21 -29.57 -9.37
C ASP A 33 -2.26 -30.42 -8.63
N VAL A 34 -2.43 -30.20 -7.33
CA VAL A 34 -3.46 -30.89 -6.51
C VAL A 34 -4.86 -30.53 -7.01
N TYR A 35 -5.16 -29.24 -7.21
CA TYR A 35 -6.46 -28.80 -7.71
C TYR A 35 -6.80 -29.43 -9.06
N SER A 36 -5.88 -29.33 -10.02
CA SER A 36 -6.11 -29.80 -11.38
C SER A 36 -6.27 -31.32 -11.45
N LYS A 37 -5.44 -32.08 -10.73
CA LYS A 37 -5.56 -33.54 -10.70
C LYS A 37 -6.82 -34.00 -9.97
N THR A 38 -7.14 -33.43 -8.82
CA THR A 38 -8.26 -33.89 -7.99
C THR A 38 -9.63 -33.48 -8.54
N PHE A 39 -9.78 -32.25 -9.03
CA PHE A 39 -11.09 -31.70 -9.39
C PHE A 39 -11.33 -31.63 -10.90
N LEU A 40 -10.27 -31.46 -11.70
CA LEU A 40 -10.39 -31.38 -13.15
C LEU A 40 -10.04 -32.72 -13.84
N GLY A 41 -9.32 -33.61 -13.15
CA GLY A 41 -8.77 -34.82 -13.76
C GLY A 41 -7.68 -34.54 -14.79
N LEU A 42 -7.00 -33.39 -14.69
CA LEU A 42 -6.00 -32.91 -15.64
C LEU A 42 -4.64 -32.74 -14.97
N THR A 43 -3.57 -32.93 -15.73
CA THR A 43 -2.19 -32.69 -15.25
C THR A 43 -1.67 -31.35 -15.76
N VAL A 44 -1.94 -30.26 -15.04
CA VAL A 44 -1.65 -28.91 -15.52
C VAL A 44 -0.19 -28.47 -15.29
N ALA A 45 0.56 -29.16 -14.41
CA ALA A 45 1.91 -28.76 -14.00
C ALA A 45 2.93 -28.59 -15.16
N CYS A 46 2.80 -29.36 -16.26
CA CYS A 46 3.68 -29.20 -17.41
C CYS A 46 3.58 -27.81 -18.07
N ALA A 47 2.42 -27.15 -17.92
CA ALA A 47 2.19 -25.81 -18.44
C ALA A 47 3.08 -24.73 -17.79
N ARG A 48 3.75 -25.03 -16.67
CA ARG A 48 4.68 -24.12 -15.98
C ARG A 48 5.80 -23.63 -16.89
N CYS A 49 6.39 -24.53 -17.68
CA CYS A 49 7.62 -24.24 -18.42
C CYS A 49 7.39 -24.02 -19.92
N HIS A 50 6.30 -24.57 -20.46
CA HIS A 50 5.92 -24.47 -21.87
C HIS A 50 4.41 -24.72 -22.00
N ASP A 51 3.80 -24.42 -23.14
CA ASP A 51 2.40 -24.78 -23.37
C ASP A 51 2.18 -26.29 -23.21
N HIS A 52 1.08 -26.68 -22.57
CA HIS A 52 0.82 -28.07 -22.26
C HIS A 52 0.80 -28.94 -23.52
N LYS A 53 1.40 -30.14 -23.44
CA LYS A 53 1.71 -30.96 -24.62
C LYS A 53 0.48 -31.48 -25.37
N PHE A 54 -0.57 -31.85 -24.64
CA PHE A 54 -1.72 -32.57 -25.20
C PHE A 54 -3.01 -31.75 -25.09
N ASP A 55 -3.26 -31.20 -23.92
CA ASP A 55 -4.41 -30.32 -23.67
C ASP A 55 -4.15 -28.86 -24.08
N PRO A 56 -5.18 -28.12 -24.53
CA PRO A 56 -5.07 -26.71 -24.95
C PRO A 56 -4.97 -25.77 -23.73
N ILE A 57 -3.92 -25.94 -22.92
CA ILE A 57 -3.63 -25.14 -21.74
C ILE A 57 -2.30 -24.45 -21.99
N THR A 58 -2.34 -23.14 -22.18
CA THR A 58 -1.12 -22.37 -22.43
C THR A 58 -0.36 -22.12 -21.13
N GLN A 59 0.93 -21.84 -21.25
CA GLN A 59 1.73 -21.35 -20.12
C GLN A 59 1.13 -20.05 -19.53
N LYS A 60 0.52 -19.22 -20.38
CA LYS A 60 -0.19 -18.03 -19.92
C LYS A 60 -1.38 -18.37 -19.02
N ASP A 61 -2.14 -19.42 -19.34
CA ASP A 61 -3.26 -19.87 -18.51
C ASP A 61 -2.77 -20.40 -17.16
N PHE A 62 -1.66 -21.13 -17.13
CA PHE A 62 -1.01 -21.58 -15.89
C PHE A 62 -0.66 -20.40 -14.98
N TYR A 63 0.04 -19.40 -15.52
CA TYR A 63 0.44 -18.23 -14.74
C TYR A 63 -0.73 -17.32 -14.37
N ALA A 64 -1.79 -17.26 -15.19
CA ALA A 64 -3.02 -16.57 -14.84
C ALA A 64 -3.71 -17.23 -13.62
N LEU A 65 -3.75 -18.57 -13.59
CA LEU A 65 -4.28 -19.31 -12.45
C LEU A 65 -3.40 -19.13 -11.19
N GLN A 66 -2.07 -19.14 -11.34
CA GLN A 66 -1.15 -18.83 -10.25
C GLN A 66 -1.41 -17.42 -9.69
N GLY A 67 -1.56 -16.41 -10.55
CA GLY A 67 -1.86 -15.04 -10.13
C GLY A 67 -3.18 -14.91 -9.38
N TYR A 68 -4.20 -15.67 -9.79
CA TYR A 68 -5.47 -15.75 -9.06
C TYR A 68 -5.28 -16.32 -7.64
N LEU A 69 -4.48 -17.38 -7.50
CA LEU A 69 -4.19 -17.98 -6.19
C LEU A 69 -3.34 -17.09 -5.30
N GLN A 70 -2.32 -16.44 -5.87
CA GLN A 70 -1.50 -15.45 -5.16
C GLN A 70 -2.32 -14.26 -4.65
N SER A 71 -3.35 -13.88 -5.40
CA SER A 71 -4.27 -12.82 -5.02
C SER A 71 -5.35 -13.28 -4.01
N SER A 72 -5.40 -14.58 -3.71
CA SER A 72 -6.39 -15.17 -2.80
C SER A 72 -5.82 -15.29 -1.39
N ALA A 73 -6.48 -14.66 -0.41
CA ALA A 73 -6.03 -14.73 0.98
C ALA A 73 -6.38 -16.07 1.63
N TYR A 74 -5.37 -16.82 2.06
CA TYR A 74 -5.57 -17.91 3.00
C TYR A 74 -6.07 -17.35 4.33
N ARG A 75 -7.25 -17.79 4.76
CA ARG A 75 -7.80 -17.46 6.07
C ARG A 75 -8.30 -18.72 6.73
N GLN A 76 -7.74 -19.01 7.90
CA GLN A 76 -8.36 -19.93 8.84
C GLN A 76 -9.57 -19.23 9.45
N ALA A 77 -10.73 -19.87 9.34
CA ALA A 77 -11.95 -19.41 9.98
C ALA A 77 -12.37 -20.45 11.02
N HIS A 78 -12.77 -19.99 12.20
CA HIS A 78 -13.41 -20.86 13.18
C HIS A 78 -14.72 -21.40 12.60
N PHE A 79 -14.91 -22.71 12.71
CA PHE A 79 -16.15 -23.34 12.31
C PHE A 79 -17.19 -23.10 13.41
N GLU A 80 -18.14 -22.23 13.14
CA GLU A 80 -19.24 -21.89 14.04
C GLU A 80 -20.55 -21.82 13.28
N THR A 81 -21.66 -21.90 14.02
CA THR A 81 -23.00 -21.78 13.41
C THR A 81 -23.19 -20.41 12.75
N GLU A 82 -23.90 -20.37 11.63
CA GLU A 82 -24.18 -19.12 10.93
C GLU A 82 -24.93 -18.11 11.82
N SER A 83 -25.81 -18.60 12.71
CA SER A 83 -26.53 -17.78 13.69
C SER A 83 -25.57 -17.11 14.68
N HIS A 84 -24.60 -17.86 15.22
CA HIS A 84 -23.56 -17.30 16.10
C HIS A 84 -22.72 -16.25 15.36
N ASN A 85 -22.20 -16.59 14.18
CA ASN A 85 -21.37 -15.68 13.39
C ASN A 85 -22.11 -14.38 13.02
N LYS A 86 -23.41 -14.47 12.68
CA LYS A 86 -24.24 -13.28 12.42
C LYS A 86 -24.45 -12.43 13.67
N ALA A 87 -24.59 -13.04 14.85
CA ALA A 87 -24.72 -12.31 16.10
C ALA A 87 -23.44 -11.52 16.41
N ILE A 88 -22.28 -12.18 16.34
CA ILE A 88 -20.98 -11.52 16.54
C ILE A 88 -20.73 -10.43 15.49
N ALA A 89 -21.06 -10.67 14.23
CA ALA A 89 -20.90 -9.67 13.17
C ALA A 89 -21.75 -8.41 13.42
N ARG A 90 -22.97 -8.57 13.96
CA ARG A 90 -23.83 -7.43 14.37
C ARG A 90 -23.22 -6.69 15.55
N GLU A 91 -22.78 -7.39 16.58
CA GLU A 91 -22.12 -6.79 17.74
C GLU A 91 -20.87 -5.99 17.33
N LEU A 92 -20.02 -6.57 16.47
CA LEU A 92 -18.85 -5.88 15.92
C LEU A 92 -19.24 -4.65 15.10
N ALA A 93 -20.33 -4.71 14.33
CA ALA A 93 -20.83 -3.57 13.55
C ALA A 93 -21.31 -2.45 14.48
N ASP A 94 -22.03 -2.77 15.55
CA ASP A 94 -22.52 -1.81 16.54
C ASP A 94 -21.37 -1.18 17.34
N ILE A 95 -20.38 -1.98 17.76
CA ILE A 95 -19.15 -1.49 18.39
C ILE A 95 -18.41 -0.55 17.43
N ARG A 96 -18.21 -0.95 16.17
CA ARG A 96 -17.55 -0.10 15.17
C ARG A 96 -18.30 1.19 14.96
N MET A 97 -19.63 1.15 14.86
CA MET A 97 -20.44 2.35 14.64
C MET A 97 -20.37 3.30 15.84
N SER A 98 -20.51 2.78 17.05
CA SER A 98 -20.44 3.57 18.28
C SER A 98 -19.04 4.13 18.56
N ALA A 99 -17.99 3.38 18.21
CA ALA A 99 -16.60 3.82 18.32
C ALA A 99 -16.21 4.79 17.22
N LYS A 100 -16.78 4.68 16.00
CA LYS A 100 -16.39 5.48 14.83
C LYS A 100 -16.44 6.97 15.11
N TYR A 101 -17.53 7.48 15.68
CA TYR A 101 -17.65 8.91 15.95
C TYR A 101 -16.69 9.39 17.02
N LYS A 102 -16.47 8.59 18.08
CA LYS A 102 -15.47 8.90 19.11
C LYS A 102 -14.06 8.92 18.53
N LEU A 103 -13.73 7.94 17.71
CA LEU A 103 -12.43 7.83 17.05
C LEU A 103 -12.20 8.98 16.08
N LEU A 104 -13.19 9.29 15.24
CA LEU A 104 -13.13 10.43 14.32
C LEU A 104 -12.97 11.74 15.06
N LYS A 105 -13.63 11.90 16.21
CA LYS A 105 -13.47 13.10 17.04
C LYS A 105 -12.05 13.21 17.60
N VAL A 106 -11.50 12.13 18.13
CA VAL A 106 -10.10 12.10 18.63
C VAL A 106 -9.10 12.36 17.48
N ILE A 107 -9.31 11.75 16.32
CA ILE A 107 -8.49 11.98 15.13
C ILE A 107 -8.58 13.45 14.70
N GLN A 108 -9.80 14.00 14.65
CA GLN A 108 -10.02 15.40 14.32
C GLN A 108 -9.30 16.31 15.31
N ASP A 109 -9.49 16.11 16.62
CA ASP A 109 -8.90 16.95 17.66
C ASP A 109 -7.36 16.88 17.63
N ALA A 110 -6.78 15.74 17.25
CA ALA A 110 -5.34 15.58 17.05
C ALA A 110 -4.84 16.18 15.73
N ALA A 111 -5.63 16.07 14.65
CA ALA A 111 -5.24 16.52 13.32
C ALA A 111 -5.47 18.02 13.09
N MET A 112 -6.52 18.60 13.69
CA MET A 112 -6.93 19.98 13.44
C MET A 112 -5.81 20.98 13.71
N PRO A 113 -5.06 20.92 14.84
CA PRO A 113 -3.95 21.85 15.06
C PRO A 113 -2.83 21.76 14.02
N VAL A 114 -2.66 20.58 13.38
CA VAL A 114 -1.69 20.40 12.30
C VAL A 114 -2.22 20.97 10.99
N ILE A 115 -3.51 20.76 10.71
CA ILE A 115 -4.20 21.31 9.53
C ILE A 115 -4.27 22.83 9.62
N ASP A 116 -4.59 23.38 10.79
CA ASP A 116 -4.72 24.81 11.07
C ASP A 116 -3.39 25.57 10.92
N SER A 117 -2.25 24.87 10.98
CA SER A 117 -0.91 25.47 10.76
C SER A 117 -0.31 25.07 9.41
N LEU A 118 -1.05 24.34 8.57
CA LEU A 118 -0.54 23.79 7.32
C LEU A 118 -0.13 24.90 6.34
N ASP A 119 -0.92 25.96 6.25
CA ASP A 119 -0.63 27.14 5.43
C ASP A 119 0.68 27.82 5.86
N ASP A 120 0.90 28.00 7.16
CA ASP A 120 2.17 28.54 7.68
C ASP A 120 3.37 27.68 7.26
N TYR A 121 3.26 26.35 7.35
CA TYR A 121 4.33 25.44 6.90
C TYR A 121 4.56 25.51 5.38
N LEU A 122 3.49 25.56 4.59
CA LEU A 122 3.59 25.60 3.13
C LEU A 122 4.16 26.94 2.62
N LEU A 123 3.75 28.06 3.21
CA LEU A 123 4.27 29.39 2.89
C LEU A 123 5.73 29.55 3.35
N ALA A 124 6.06 29.07 4.55
CA ALA A 124 7.44 29.04 5.02
C ALA A 124 8.34 28.18 4.11
N ALA A 125 7.85 27.01 3.68
CA ALA A 125 8.60 26.15 2.77
C ALA A 125 8.78 26.80 1.38
N PHE A 126 7.74 27.47 0.87
CA PHE A 126 7.81 28.26 -0.36
C PHE A 126 8.90 29.35 -0.29
N GLU A 127 8.99 30.10 0.82
CA GLU A 127 10.03 31.13 0.99
C GLU A 127 11.46 30.57 1.00
N ILE A 128 11.64 29.34 1.51
CA ILE A 128 12.93 28.64 1.54
C ILE A 128 13.30 28.11 0.15
N MET A 129 12.33 27.60 -0.58
CA MET A 129 12.56 26.87 -1.84
C MET A 129 12.74 27.76 -3.07
N LYS A 130 12.64 29.09 -2.92
CA LYS A 130 12.82 30.02 -4.03
C LYS A 130 14.18 29.80 -4.74
N PRO A 131 14.23 29.93 -6.08
CA PRO A 131 15.41 29.61 -6.89
C PRO A 131 16.70 30.34 -6.46
N ASP A 132 16.56 31.55 -5.92
CA ASP A 132 17.66 32.40 -5.45
C ASP A 132 18.29 31.94 -4.11
N ARG A 133 17.72 30.92 -3.45
CA ARG A 133 18.04 30.55 -2.05
C ARG A 133 18.39 29.07 -1.85
N THR A 134 18.80 28.37 -2.91
CA THR A 134 18.92 26.90 -2.95
C THR A 134 20.22 26.31 -2.37
N ALA A 135 21.18 27.13 -1.92
CA ALA A 135 22.46 26.64 -1.40
C ALA A 135 22.37 26.00 0.01
N GLU A 136 22.89 24.78 0.19
CA GLU A 136 22.84 23.95 1.41
C GLU A 136 23.25 24.68 2.72
N PRO A 137 24.40 25.40 2.82
CA PRO A 137 24.78 26.08 4.06
C PRO A 137 23.85 27.25 4.42
N ALA A 138 23.27 27.91 3.41
CA ALA A 138 22.30 28.98 3.61
C ALA A 138 20.95 28.43 4.10
N GLN A 139 20.59 27.21 3.71
CA GLN A 139 19.30 26.61 4.01
C GLN A 139 19.07 26.33 5.49
N GLN A 140 20.10 25.96 6.26
CA GLN A 140 19.97 25.75 7.71
C GLN A 140 19.76 27.05 8.49
N ILE A 141 20.40 28.14 8.03
CA ILE A 141 20.22 29.49 8.59
C ILE A 141 18.82 30.00 8.26
N LEU A 142 18.41 29.89 6.99
CA LEU A 142 17.08 30.24 6.51
C LEU A 142 15.97 29.46 7.21
N LEU A 143 16.16 28.16 7.46
CA LEU A 143 15.21 27.35 8.23
C LEU A 143 14.96 27.92 9.62
N LYS A 144 16.02 28.35 10.33
CA LYS A 144 15.88 28.96 11.66
C LYS A 144 15.16 30.30 11.60
N GLU A 145 15.57 31.20 10.70
CA GLU A 145 14.98 32.53 10.55
C GLU A 145 13.52 32.48 10.12
N ILE A 146 13.19 31.67 9.10
CA ILE A 146 11.84 31.55 8.55
C ILE A 146 10.94 30.78 9.52
N SER A 147 11.46 29.77 10.23
CA SER A 147 10.67 29.09 11.27
C SER A 147 10.27 30.04 12.40
N ALA A 148 11.14 30.98 12.78
CA ALA A 148 10.81 32.01 13.77
C ALA A 148 9.80 33.04 13.23
N LYS A 149 9.93 33.46 11.97
CA LYS A 149 9.00 34.40 11.31
C LYS A 149 7.57 33.85 11.27
N TYR A 150 7.41 32.60 10.85
CA TYR A 150 6.12 31.92 10.74
C TYR A 150 5.68 31.23 12.04
N GLN A 151 6.47 31.32 13.11
CA GLN A 151 6.20 30.67 14.41
C GLN A 151 5.97 29.14 14.31
N VAL A 152 6.64 28.49 13.35
CA VAL A 152 6.51 27.06 13.08
C VAL A 152 7.69 26.24 13.61
N ASN A 153 7.49 24.94 13.81
CA ASN A 153 8.55 24.07 14.27
C ASN A 153 9.61 23.85 13.17
N PRO A 154 10.90 24.18 13.41
CA PRO A 154 11.93 24.13 12.37
C PRO A 154 12.19 22.72 11.82
N HIS A 155 12.09 21.69 12.67
CA HIS A 155 12.27 20.31 12.24
C HIS A 155 11.12 19.85 11.32
N ARG A 156 9.88 20.21 11.66
CA ARG A 156 8.72 19.91 10.80
C ARG A 156 8.78 20.69 9.49
N LEU A 157 9.21 21.95 9.51
CA LEU A 157 9.43 22.76 8.31
C LEU A 157 10.48 22.13 7.39
N GLY A 158 11.60 21.64 7.94
CA GLY A 158 12.62 20.93 7.15
C GLY A 158 12.07 19.70 6.44
N ARG A 159 11.18 18.94 7.08
CA ARG A 159 10.50 17.78 6.46
C ARG A 159 9.58 18.20 5.32
N TRP A 160 8.83 19.29 5.47
CA TRP A 160 8.00 19.84 4.40
C TRP A 160 8.83 20.27 3.19
N VAL A 161 9.94 20.99 3.40
CA VAL A 161 10.86 21.37 2.32
C VAL A 161 11.43 20.15 1.60
N ALA A 162 11.85 19.11 2.34
CA ALA A 162 12.37 17.88 1.75
C ALA A 162 11.31 17.16 0.90
N HIS A 163 10.08 17.05 1.41
CA HIS A 163 8.96 16.42 0.70
C HIS A 163 8.56 17.20 -0.56
N LEU A 164 8.44 18.53 -0.47
CA LEU A 164 8.08 19.36 -1.63
C LEU A 164 9.15 19.28 -2.73
N ARG A 165 10.44 19.16 -2.40
CA ARG A 165 11.49 18.93 -3.41
C ARG A 165 11.29 17.61 -4.17
N THR A 166 10.87 16.55 -3.50
CA THR A 166 10.57 15.28 -4.18
C THR A 166 9.26 15.34 -4.96
N ALA A 167 8.24 16.02 -4.41
CA ALA A 167 6.92 16.16 -5.04
C ALA A 167 6.98 16.94 -6.35
N ALA A 168 7.94 17.86 -6.52
CA ALA A 168 8.13 18.58 -7.79
C ALA A 168 8.37 17.64 -8.99
N ALA A 169 8.95 16.45 -8.76
CA ALA A 169 9.23 15.47 -9.81
C ALA A 169 8.15 14.38 -9.97
N ASP A 170 7.18 14.30 -9.05
CA ASP A 170 6.15 13.25 -9.04
C ASP A 170 4.76 13.82 -9.34
N HIS A 171 4.25 13.56 -10.54
CA HIS A 171 2.93 14.03 -10.99
C HIS A 171 1.75 13.39 -10.23
N GLN A 172 1.99 12.31 -9.46
CA GLN A 172 0.96 11.66 -8.64
C GLN A 172 0.91 12.23 -7.22
N ASP A 173 1.91 13.02 -6.83
CA ASP A 173 1.93 13.63 -5.51
C ASP A 173 0.89 14.76 -5.42
N PRO A 174 0.05 14.79 -4.37
CA PRO A 174 -0.99 15.82 -4.22
C PRO A 174 -0.42 17.25 -4.12
N PHE A 175 0.85 17.42 -3.75
CA PHE A 175 1.52 18.71 -3.68
C PHE A 175 2.36 19.05 -4.92
N HIS A 176 2.33 18.23 -5.98
CA HIS A 176 3.14 18.42 -7.19
C HIS A 176 3.07 19.85 -7.75
N LEU A 177 1.85 20.36 -7.99
CA LEU A 177 1.64 21.70 -8.54
C LEU A 177 2.18 22.81 -7.62
N TRP A 178 2.01 22.65 -6.30
CA TRP A 178 2.54 23.60 -5.33
C TRP A 178 4.07 23.55 -5.29
N ALA A 179 4.65 22.36 -5.33
CA ALA A 179 6.08 22.14 -5.37
C ALA A 179 6.74 22.76 -6.62
N MET A 180 6.12 22.63 -7.79
CA MET A 180 6.59 23.29 -9.02
C MET A 180 6.58 24.82 -8.91
N LEU A 181 5.56 25.39 -8.24
CA LEU A 181 5.52 26.83 -7.96
C LEU A 181 6.65 27.26 -7.02
N CYS A 182 6.96 26.45 -6.01
CA CYS A 182 8.09 26.69 -5.09
C CYS A 182 9.44 26.72 -5.81
N THR A 183 9.66 25.82 -6.77
CA THR A 183 10.95 25.68 -7.50
C THR A 183 11.08 26.63 -8.69
N GLY A 184 10.01 27.32 -9.09
CA GLY A 184 10.01 28.21 -10.25
C GLY A 184 10.02 27.48 -11.60
N GLU A 185 9.76 26.17 -11.61
CA GLU A 185 9.77 25.32 -12.82
C GLU A 185 8.50 25.48 -13.68
N PHE A 186 7.54 26.32 -13.25
CA PHE A 186 6.31 26.59 -14.00
C PHE A 186 6.55 27.34 -15.33
N SER A 187 7.73 27.93 -15.54
CA SER A 187 8.05 28.75 -16.72
C SER A 187 8.66 27.99 -17.90
N SER A 188 8.76 26.66 -17.86
CA SER A 188 9.38 25.83 -18.91
C SER A 188 8.40 25.01 -19.76
N VAL A 189 7.09 25.19 -19.58
CA VAL A 189 6.07 24.55 -20.41
C VAL A 189 5.69 25.50 -21.55
N GLU A 190 6.57 25.61 -22.55
CA GLU A 190 6.24 26.01 -23.94
C GLU A 190 6.34 24.80 -24.86
#